data_AF-A0A5P1EQK3-F1
#
_entry.id   AF-A0A5P1EQK3-F1
#
_cell.length_a   1.000
_cell.length_b   1.000
_cell.length_c   1.000
_cell.angle_alpha   90.00
_cell.angle_beta   90.00
_cell.angle_gamma   90.00
#
_symmetry.space_group_name_H-M   'P 1'
#
loop_
_entity.id
_entity.type
_entity.pdbx_description
1 polymer ?
#
loop_
_entity_poly.entity_id
_entity_poly.type
_entity_poly.pdbx_seq_one_letter_code
_entity_poly.pdbx_strand_id
1 'polypeptide(L)'
;MAVLRPDMTRTRLALTSARRLLVAGGGMYIEVFNRGVIPLSYSIKKKNKAGETNTYLDGIYLLFTYFTKPESIGVLEFRLNTDDDVIRSSTFKIRKRKY
;
A
#
# COMPACT_ATOMS: atom_id res chain seq x y z
N MET A 1 0.81 4.57 3.44
CA MET A 1 1.56 4.60 2.16
C MET A 1 1.91 3.19 1.77
N ALA A 2 1.69 2.82 0.52
CA ALA A 2 2.04 1.51 -0.02
C ALA A 2 2.90 1.70 -1.27
N VAL A 3 3.87 0.81 -1.45
CA VAL A 3 4.75 0.73 -2.61
C VAL A 3 4.43 -0.58 -3.32
N LEU A 4 3.99 -0.46 -4.57
CA LEU A 4 3.63 -1.59 -5.42
C LEU A 4 4.73 -1.88 -6.44
N ARG A 5 4.66 -3.09 -7.01
CA ARG A 5 5.51 -3.53 -8.12
C ARG A 5 5.36 -2.61 -9.36
N PRO A 6 6.47 -2.26 -10.03
CA PRO A 6 6.46 -1.37 -11.20
C PRO A 6 5.84 -2.03 -12.44
N ASP A 7 5.86 -3.36 -12.52
CA ASP A 7 5.39 -4.15 -13.68
C ASP A 7 3.85 -4.13 -13.86
N MET A 8 3.12 -3.52 -12.92
CA MET A 8 1.66 -3.44 -12.97
C MET A 8 1.18 -2.44 -14.03
N THR A 9 0.85 -2.96 -15.21
CA THR A 9 0.28 -2.22 -16.37
C THR A 9 -1.12 -1.64 -16.14
N ARG A 10 -1.88 -2.12 -15.14
CA ARG A 10 -3.23 -1.61 -14.81
C ARG A 10 -3.35 -1.20 -13.34
N THR A 11 -2.71 -0.10 -12.99
CA THR A 11 -2.78 0.57 -11.67
C THR A 11 -4.21 0.77 -11.12
N ARG A 12 -5.25 0.87 -11.95
CA ARG A 12 -6.65 1.11 -11.52
C ARG A 12 -7.35 -0.05 -10.80
N LEU A 13 -7.07 -1.32 -11.12
CA LEU A 13 -7.83 -2.45 -10.55
C LEU A 13 -7.40 -2.77 -9.11
N ALA A 14 -6.10 -2.75 -8.83
CA ALA A 14 -5.56 -2.92 -7.46
C ALA A 14 -5.93 -1.75 -6.53
N LEU A 15 -6.04 -0.53 -7.08
CA LEU A 15 -6.55 0.65 -6.36
C LEU A 15 -8.02 0.46 -5.91
N THR A 16 -8.83 -0.22 -6.71
CA THR A 16 -10.26 -0.44 -6.43
C THR A 16 -10.46 -1.55 -5.39
N SER A 17 -9.63 -2.60 -5.43
CA SER A 17 -9.67 -3.68 -4.42
C SER A 17 -9.18 -3.21 -3.05
N ALA A 18 -8.10 -2.42 -2.99
CA ALA A 18 -7.62 -1.84 -1.73
C ALA A 18 -8.67 -0.90 -1.09
N ARG A 19 -9.37 -0.11 -1.90
CA ARG A 19 -10.49 0.74 -1.42
C ARG A 19 -11.62 -0.09 -0.83
N ARG A 20 -12.00 -1.20 -1.47
CA ARG A 20 -13.03 -2.11 -0.95
C ARG A 20 -12.64 -2.72 0.39
N LEU A 21 -11.37 -3.05 0.59
CA LEU A 21 -10.87 -3.58 1.86
C LEU A 21 -10.93 -2.54 2.98
N LEU A 22 -10.56 -1.30 2.68
CA LEU A 22 -10.67 -0.18 3.63
C LEU A 22 -12.14 0.10 4.00
N VAL A 23 -13.05 0.07 3.02
CA VAL A 23 -14.50 0.23 3.26
C VAL A 23 -15.04 -0.93 4.12
N ALA A 24 -14.66 -2.17 3.81
CA ALA A 24 -15.07 -3.35 4.59
C ALA A 24 -14.54 -3.33 6.03
N GLY A 25 -13.41 -2.65 6.28
CA GLY A 25 -12.87 -2.38 7.61
C GLY A 25 -13.53 -1.21 8.35
N GLY A 26 -14.66 -0.68 7.84
CA GLY A 26 -15.35 0.48 8.41
C GLY A 26 -14.63 1.80 8.17
N GLY A 27 -13.78 1.86 7.15
CA GLY A 27 -13.05 3.06 6.75
C GLY A 27 -13.98 4.09 6.10
N MET A 28 -13.99 5.32 6.63
CA MET A 28 -14.71 6.46 6.07
C MET A 28 -13.75 7.51 5.52
N TYR A 29 -14.24 8.31 4.56
CA TYR A 29 -13.47 9.36 3.86
C TYR A 29 -12.13 8.87 3.30
N ILE A 30 -12.20 7.83 2.47
CA ILE A 30 -11.02 7.24 1.85
C ILE A 30 -10.66 8.05 0.60
N GLU A 31 -9.56 8.78 0.69
CA GLU A 31 -8.89 9.44 -0.42
C GLU A 31 -7.67 8.64 -0.85
N VAL A 32 -7.49 8.52 -2.17
CA VAL A 32 -6.39 7.77 -2.76
C VAL A 32 -5.63 8.67 -3.71
N PHE A 33 -4.33 8.82 -3.46
CA PHE A 33 -3.44 9.63 -4.27
C PHE A 33 -2.33 8.75 -4.84
N ASN A 34 -2.21 8.73 -6.16
CA ASN A 34 -1.20 7.97 -6.88
C ASN A 34 -0.07 8.91 -7.32
N ARG A 35 1.16 8.63 -6.89
CA ARG A 35 2.35 9.42 -7.25
C ARG A 35 3.09 8.87 -8.48
N GLY A 36 2.64 7.76 -9.05
CA GLY A 36 3.27 7.12 -10.20
C GLY A 36 4.48 6.28 -9.84
N VAL A 37 5.27 5.95 -10.87
CA VAL A 37 6.51 5.18 -10.77
C VAL A 37 7.65 6.13 -10.38
N ILE A 38 8.33 5.84 -9.29
CA ILE A 38 9.48 6.61 -8.80
C ILE A 38 10.60 5.62 -8.44
N PRO A 39 11.87 5.92 -8.76
CA PRO A 39 12.99 5.09 -8.36
C PRO A 39 13.13 5.02 -6.83
N LEU A 40 13.44 3.83 -6.34
CA LEU A 40 13.67 3.57 -4.92
C LEU A 40 15.08 4.02 -4.54
N SER A 41 15.25 4.47 -3.29
CA SER A 41 16.57 4.86 -2.77
C SER A 41 17.55 3.68 -2.65
N TYR A 42 17.04 2.44 -2.63
CA TYR A 42 17.83 1.21 -2.57
C TYR A 42 17.03 0.05 -3.18
N SER A 43 17.72 -1.00 -3.62
CA SER A 43 17.08 -2.18 -4.19
C SER A 43 16.37 -3.01 -3.12
N ILE A 44 15.14 -3.43 -3.41
CA ILE A 44 14.32 -4.19 -2.47
C ILE A 44 14.02 -5.59 -3.02
N LYS A 45 14.22 -6.60 -2.18
CA LYS A 45 13.90 -8.00 -2.50
C LYS A 45 12.57 -8.38 -1.87
N LYS A 46 11.67 -8.98 -2.65
CA LYS A 46 10.40 -9.54 -2.18
C LYS A 46 10.24 -10.94 -2.72
N LYS A 47 9.86 -11.88 -1.84
CA LYS A 47 9.51 -13.24 -2.21
C LYS A 47 8.00 -13.33 -2.44
N ASN A 48 7.59 -13.89 -3.58
CA ASN A 48 6.18 -14.11 -3.91
C ASN A 48 5.68 -15.44 -3.32
N LYS A 49 4.37 -15.68 -3.32
CA LYS A 49 3.78 -16.98 -2.95
C LYS A 49 4.26 -18.14 -3.82
N ALA A 50 4.62 -17.88 -5.08
CA ALA A 50 5.24 -18.86 -5.98
C ALA A 50 6.67 -19.25 -5.58
N GLY A 51 7.26 -18.58 -4.58
CA GLY A 51 8.61 -18.86 -4.08
C GLY A 51 9.72 -18.07 -4.79
N GLU A 52 9.40 -17.39 -5.89
CA GLU A 52 10.33 -16.54 -6.63
C GLU A 52 10.73 -15.29 -5.82
N THR A 53 12.00 -14.92 -5.90
CA THR A 53 12.54 -13.71 -5.26
C THR A 53 12.82 -12.65 -6.31
N ASN A 54 12.02 -11.59 -6.31
CA ASN A 54 12.14 -10.49 -7.25
C ASN A 54 12.88 -9.32 -6.60
N THR A 55 13.74 -8.67 -7.37
CA THR A 55 14.48 -7.47 -6.95
C THR A 55 13.95 -6.27 -7.72
N TYR A 56 13.48 -5.24 -7.00
CA TYR A 56 12.93 -4.03 -7.61
C TYR A 56 13.85 -2.83 -7.38
N LEU A 57 13.98 -2.01 -8.41
CA LEU A 57 14.68 -0.72 -8.39
C LEU A 57 13.70 0.46 -8.40
N ASP A 58 12.53 0.25 -9.00
CA ASP A 58 11.45 1.24 -9.05
C ASP A 58 10.21 0.72 -8.32
N GLY A 59 9.34 1.63 -7.90
CA GLY A 59 8.07 1.29 -7.28
C GLY A 59 6.99 2.30 -7.57
N ILE A 60 5.74 1.84 -7.53
CA ILE A 60 4.57 2.71 -7.66
C ILE A 60 4.11 3.14 -6.27
N TYR A 61 4.11 4.43 -6.03
CA TYR A 61 3.78 4.99 -4.71
C TYR A 61 2.31 5.37 -4.60
N LEU A 62 1.60 4.71 -3.68
CA LEU A 62 0.22 4.99 -3.35
C LEU A 62 0.11 5.56 -1.93
N LEU A 63 -0.57 6.70 -1.83
CA LEU A 63 -0.94 7.32 -0.58
C LEU A 63 -2.44 7.15 -0.34
N PHE A 64 -2.77 6.66 0.84
CA PHE A 64 -4.15 6.49 1.29
C PHE A 64 -4.34 7.38 2.52
N THR A 65 -5.32 8.26 2.47
CA THR A 65 -5.79 9.05 3.61
C THR A 65 -7.18 8.55 3.94
N TYR A 66 -7.38 8.10 5.18
CA TYR A 66 -8.64 7.49 5.59
C TYR A 66 -8.81 7.59 7.10
N PHE A 67 -10.05 7.39 7.57
CA PHE A 67 -10.37 7.23 8.98
C PHE A 67 -10.90 5.81 9.21
N THR A 68 -10.28 5.02 10.10
CA THR A 68 -10.78 3.69 10.51
C THR A 68 -10.80 3.56 12.02
N LYS A 69 -11.49 2.53 12.51
CA LYS A 69 -11.36 2.08 13.90
C LYS A 69 -9.94 1.55 14.16
N PRO A 70 -9.38 1.77 15.36
CA PRO A 70 -8.04 1.31 15.70
C PRO A 70 -7.92 -0.22 15.68
N GLU A 71 -8.98 -0.96 16.01
CA GLU A 71 -9.01 -2.42 15.99
C GLU A 71 -8.83 -3.00 14.59
N SER A 72 -9.31 -2.28 13.56
CA SER A 72 -9.30 -2.76 12.17
C SER A 72 -7.95 -2.55 11.47
N ILE A 73 -7.02 -1.81 12.07
CA ILE A 73 -5.74 -1.48 11.44
C ILE A 73 -4.82 -2.70 11.32
N GLY A 74 -4.82 -3.59 12.32
CA GLY A 74 -3.96 -4.77 12.33
C GLY A 74 -4.30 -5.73 11.19
N VAL A 75 -5.61 -5.92 10.92
CA VAL A 75 -6.08 -6.74 9.79
C VAL A 75 -5.67 -6.12 8.45
N LEU A 76 -5.72 -4.79 8.34
CA LEU A 76 -5.32 -4.08 7.13
C LEU A 76 -3.83 -4.24 6.85
N GLU A 77 -2.98 -4.02 7.86
CA GLU A 77 -1.52 -4.16 7.72
C GLU A 77 -1.12 -5.60 7.40
N PHE A 78 -1.74 -6.58 8.07
CA PHE A 78 -1.50 -7.99 7.79
C PHE A 78 -1.82 -8.33 6.33
N ARG A 79 -2.98 -7.86 5.82
CA ARG A 79 -3.38 -8.11 4.44
C ARG A 79 -2.46 -7.44 3.43
N LEU A 80 -2.06 -6.18 3.68
CA LEU A 80 -1.12 -5.46 2.81
C LEU A 80 0.25 -6.15 2.76
N ASN A 81 0.74 -6.67 3.88
CA ASN A 81 2.04 -7.38 3.90
C ASN A 81 1.98 -8.76 3.22
N THR A 82 0.82 -9.43 3.30
CA THR A 82 0.57 -10.76 2.70
C THR A 82 0.36 -10.68 1.17
N ASP A 83 0.05 -9.50 0.66
CA ASP A 83 -0.07 -9.28 -0.76
C ASP A 83 1.32 -9.32 -1.43
N ASP A 84 1.43 -10.06 -2.53
CA ASP A 84 2.67 -10.15 -3.30
C ASP A 84 2.89 -8.86 -4.10
N ASP A 85 1.81 -8.14 -4.45
CA ASP A 85 1.86 -6.88 -5.19
C ASP A 85 2.40 -5.71 -4.37
N VAL A 86 2.26 -5.81 -3.05
CA VAL A 86 2.79 -4.82 -2.12
C VAL A 86 4.21 -5.21 -1.73
N ILE A 87 5.16 -4.46 -2.26
CA ILE A 87 6.56 -4.60 -1.91
C ILE A 87 6.78 -4.10 -0.48
N ARG A 88 6.18 -2.95 -0.14
CA ARG A 88 6.29 -2.36 1.19
C ARG A 88 5.04 -1.56 1.54
N SER A 89 4.53 -1.75 2.76
CA SER A 89 3.50 -0.91 3.35
C SER A 89 4.00 -0.23 4.60
N SER A 90 3.50 0.98 4.84
CA SER A 90 3.74 1.74 6.07
C SER A 90 2.51 2.55 6.41
N THR A 91 2.08 2.48 7.66
CA THR A 91 0.91 3.18 8.17
C THR A 91 1.37 4.22 9.18
N PHE A 92 0.80 5.42 9.11
CA PHE A 92 1.13 6.50 10.03
C PHE A 92 -0.14 7.12 10.58
N LYS A 93 -0.21 7.30 11.89
CA LYS A 93 -1.25 8.10 12.53
C LYS A 93 -0.85 9.57 12.44
N ILE A 94 -1.57 10.34 11.63
CA ILE A 94 -1.34 11.78 11.49
C ILE A 94 -1.91 12.49 12.74
N ARG A 95 -1.12 13.39 13.32
CA ARG A 95 -1.54 14.29 14.41
C ARG A 95 -1.36 15.73 13.96
N LYS A 96 -2.25 16.63 14.43
CA LYS A 96 -2.11 18.07 14.17
C LYS A 96 -0.80 18.56 14.81
N ARG A 97 0.13 19.05 13.99
CA ARG A 97 1.39 19.62 14.44
C ARG A 97 1.15 21.03 14.98
N LYS A 98 1.64 21.30 16.20
CA LYS A 98 1.80 22.66 16.75
C LYS A 98 3.30 22.96 16.67
N TYR A 99 3.66 23.97 15.89
CA TYR A 99 5.04 24.43 15.72
C TYR A 99 5.37 25.49 16.76
#